data_AF-A0A4Y2NDU6-F1
#
_entry.id   AF-A0A4Y2NDU6-F1
#
_cell.length_a   1.000
_cell.length_b   1.000
_cell.length_c   1.000
_cell.angle_alpha   90.00
_cell.angle_beta   90.00
_cell.angle_gamma   90.00
#
_symmetry.space_group_name_H-M   'P 1'
#
loop_
_entity.id
_entity.type
_entity.pdbx_description
1 polymer ?
#
loop_
_entity_poly.entity_id
_entity_poly.type
_entity_poly.pdbx_seq_one_letter_code
_entity_poly.pdbx_strand_id
1 'polypeptide(L)'
;MSMNYDTASVSEVEDGTTQESLYSEVSKLRLKDAVIYYQGLLAQNNLISSESSASISHEAMLMGEEIFQNTLDILAEKIIVSDEELIHENERCQEVLFEKVEGDVSSDEYEPEEKKRYVEYIPLDYKIKVVNIAKAHPTWNLQSLQKNGCSHLKKMEYLSKWEEEIKKGGNLFDKYSILDSWTYDRFVEARENYQQVTTRNLQQWALAAAGQFAEFEFKASESWVKKFKNKHGIRQRKVTKFVSKRETATIEETLASAATFRKQALKLIPNFNKDYVINTDQTGCQYQSNYNRTLAVKGSKTIFVKRNDMNKVTHSYTAQYSLSLSGKVLPKVFICLQEATGNFGPRVQKSVNRYAEKYRNVVIKSSKSGKLTSGLYIDFLNDCLKPYVREEQFLLLLDSWGGHATPEIHDEIFQDDQQLSTCTIKVIPPKCTPLLQPCDVYFYRQVKNLIKRLQNCAYLIENDREINSREDCIKIQSIVHHQLSSPIFREMIRYAWYAAKLSKEREIFYNVNEVCFPTNLLKNRCSCEQSSFINCARCQNIFCFQCFYDNYHSGSCI
;
A
#
# COMPACT_ATOMS: atom_id res chain seq x y z
N MET A 1 -34.74 43.22 -26.44
CA MET A 1 -35.07 41.95 -27.13
C MET A 1 -34.27 40.86 -26.48
N SER A 2 -35.00 39.84 -26.03
CA SER A 2 -34.57 38.76 -25.14
C SER A 2 -34.01 37.56 -25.95
N MET A 3 -33.50 36.58 -25.19
CA MET A 3 -33.26 35.14 -25.46
C MET A 3 -31.79 34.74 -25.41
N ASN A 4 -31.36 33.69 -24.70
CA ASN A 4 -31.90 32.87 -23.61
C ASN A 4 -30.70 32.01 -23.17
N TYR A 5 -30.39 31.95 -21.87
CA TYR A 5 -29.48 30.94 -21.31
C TYR A 5 -30.35 29.98 -20.49
N ASP A 6 -30.55 28.77 -21.01
CA ASP A 6 -31.20 27.70 -20.25
C ASP A 6 -30.20 27.12 -19.25
N THR A 7 -30.44 27.44 -17.98
CA THR A 7 -29.85 26.78 -16.82
C THR A 7 -30.55 25.43 -16.60
N ALA A 8 -29.87 24.33 -16.93
CA ALA A 8 -30.27 22.99 -16.47
C ALA A 8 -29.72 22.74 -15.06
N SER A 9 -30.64 22.49 -14.13
CA SER A 9 -30.42 22.13 -12.74
C SER A 9 -29.64 20.83 -12.59
N VAL A 10 -28.49 20.89 -11.91
CA VAL A 10 -27.76 19.70 -11.44
C VAL A 10 -28.37 19.26 -10.11
N SER A 11 -29.12 18.18 -10.15
CA SER A 11 -29.61 17.49 -8.95
C SER A 11 -28.45 16.81 -8.23
N GLU A 12 -28.41 17.01 -6.91
CA GLU A 12 -27.52 16.35 -5.95
C GLU A 12 -27.54 14.83 -6.15
N VAL A 13 -26.35 14.24 -6.35
CA VAL A 13 -26.13 12.81 -6.21
C VAL A 13 -25.07 12.62 -5.13
N GLU A 14 -25.45 11.86 -4.11
CA GLU A 14 -24.63 11.46 -2.97
C GLU A 14 -23.27 10.91 -3.42
N ASP A 15 -22.19 11.54 -2.99
CA ASP A 15 -20.83 11.17 -3.36
C ASP A 15 -20.37 9.95 -2.53
N GLY A 16 -20.76 8.78 -3.03
CA GLY A 16 -20.17 7.50 -2.68
C GLY A 16 -18.71 7.46 -3.11
N THR A 17 -17.86 7.07 -2.16
CA THR A 17 -16.39 7.02 -2.27
C THR A 17 -15.97 6.17 -3.48
N THR A 18 -15.71 6.80 -4.63
CA THR A 18 -15.21 6.08 -5.81
C THR A 18 -13.70 5.90 -5.69
N GLN A 19 -13.29 4.68 -5.37
CA GLN A 19 -11.94 4.20 -5.69
C GLN A 19 -11.67 4.52 -7.17
N GLU A 20 -10.60 5.25 -7.47
CA GLU A 20 -10.10 5.37 -8.84
C GLU A 20 -9.60 3.99 -9.29
N SER A 21 -10.54 3.23 -9.86
CA SER A 21 -10.33 2.01 -10.59
C SER A 21 -9.58 2.31 -11.90
N LEU A 22 -8.73 1.40 -12.35
CA LEU A 22 -8.13 1.41 -13.70
C LEU A 22 -9.18 1.50 -14.81
N TYR A 23 -10.44 1.18 -14.50
CA TYR A 23 -11.59 1.26 -15.40
C TYR A 23 -12.32 2.61 -15.36
N SER A 24 -11.87 3.59 -14.56
CA SER A 24 -12.45 4.94 -14.55
C SER A 24 -12.19 5.64 -15.89
N GLU A 25 -13.13 6.47 -16.33
CA GLU A 25 -13.00 7.24 -17.58
C GLU A 25 -11.77 8.16 -17.56
N VAL A 26 -11.41 8.69 -16.39
CA VAL A 26 -10.21 9.52 -16.20
C VAL A 26 -8.92 8.71 -16.45
N SER A 27 -8.85 7.47 -15.97
CA SER A 27 -7.70 6.58 -16.19
C SER A 27 -7.58 6.16 -17.66
N LYS A 28 -8.71 5.90 -18.33
CA LYS A 28 -8.74 5.61 -19.77
C LYS A 28 -8.26 6.79 -20.60
N LEU A 29 -8.64 8.01 -20.23
CA LEU A 29 -8.20 9.23 -20.90
C LEU A 29 -6.67 9.40 -20.79
N ARG A 30 -6.12 9.25 -19.58
CA ARG A 30 -4.66 9.33 -19.35
C ARG A 30 -3.88 8.24 -20.09
N LEU A 31 -4.41 7.03 -20.17
CA LEU A 31 -3.79 5.96 -20.95
C LEU A 31 -3.77 6.30 -22.44
N LYS A 32 -4.86 6.87 -22.96
CA LYS A 32 -4.93 7.35 -24.34
C LYS A 32 -3.89 8.45 -24.61
N ASP A 33 -3.75 9.42 -23.73
CA ASP A 33 -2.74 10.49 -23.85
C ASP A 33 -1.31 9.93 -23.83
N ALA A 34 -1.04 8.92 -22.99
CA ALA A 34 0.25 8.24 -22.93
C ALA A 34 0.57 7.47 -24.23
N VAL A 35 -0.42 6.81 -24.83
CA VAL A 35 -0.26 6.13 -26.12
C VAL A 35 0.06 7.12 -27.24
N ILE A 36 -0.63 8.27 -27.28
CA ILE A 36 -0.36 9.34 -28.25
C ILE A 36 1.06 9.87 -28.08
N TYR A 37 1.49 10.12 -26.84
CA TYR A 37 2.85 10.60 -26.54
C TYR A 37 3.93 9.58 -26.93
N TYR A 38 3.70 8.29 -26.62
CA TYR A 38 4.59 7.19 -27.02
C TYR A 38 4.75 7.10 -28.54
N GLN A 39 3.65 7.20 -29.29
CA GLN A 39 3.70 7.24 -30.75
C GLN A 39 4.53 8.43 -31.26
N GLY A 40 4.39 9.60 -30.62
CA GLY A 40 5.23 10.77 -30.91
C GLY A 40 6.73 10.51 -30.68
N LEU A 41 7.09 9.83 -29.59
CA LEU A 41 8.48 9.46 -29.31
C LEU A 41 9.04 8.48 -30.35
N LEU A 42 8.27 7.47 -30.74
CA LEU A 42 8.70 6.51 -31.77
C LEU A 42 8.96 7.21 -33.11
N ALA A 43 8.09 8.15 -33.49
CA ALA A 43 8.25 8.94 -34.71
C ALA A 43 9.49 9.86 -34.64
N GLN A 44 9.69 10.56 -33.52
CA GLN A 44 10.86 11.43 -33.31
C GLN A 44 12.19 10.68 -33.37
N ASN A 45 12.19 9.39 -33.05
CA ASN A 45 13.38 8.54 -33.08
C ASN A 45 13.50 7.71 -34.36
N ASN A 46 12.70 8.00 -35.41
CA ASN A 46 12.68 7.26 -36.69
C ASN A 46 12.42 5.75 -36.54
N LEU A 47 11.68 5.34 -35.50
CA LEU A 47 11.34 3.93 -35.24
C LEU A 47 10.04 3.49 -35.92
N ILE A 48 9.18 4.45 -36.34
CA ILE A 48 7.94 4.20 -37.07
C ILE A 48 7.77 5.21 -38.21
N SER A 49 7.03 4.81 -39.26
CA SER A 49 6.65 5.69 -40.37
C SER A 49 5.42 6.54 -40.01
N SER A 50 5.23 7.67 -40.70
CA SER A 50 4.00 8.47 -40.64
C SER A 50 2.83 7.82 -41.37
N GLU A 51 3.10 6.88 -42.28
CA GLU A 51 2.10 6.17 -43.07
C GLU A 51 1.92 4.73 -42.55
N SER A 52 0.67 4.30 -42.36
CA SER A 52 0.33 2.91 -42.06
C SER A 52 0.11 2.11 -43.34
N SER A 53 0.49 0.83 -43.35
CA SER A 53 0.13 -0.11 -44.43
C SER A 53 -1.39 -0.21 -44.61
N ALA A 54 -1.85 -0.41 -45.85
CA ALA A 54 -3.26 -0.63 -46.18
C ALA A 54 -3.85 -1.93 -45.59
N SER A 55 -2.99 -2.85 -45.14
CA SER A 55 -3.39 -4.07 -44.43
C SER A 55 -2.42 -4.39 -43.28
N ILE A 56 -2.95 -4.93 -42.19
CA ILE A 56 -2.17 -5.35 -41.01
C ILE A 56 -1.59 -6.74 -41.32
N SER A 57 -0.27 -6.88 -41.33
CA SER A 57 0.38 -8.17 -41.52
C SER A 57 0.28 -9.05 -40.27
N HIS A 58 0.47 -10.36 -40.44
CA HIS A 58 0.49 -11.30 -39.31
C HIS A 58 1.58 -10.96 -38.29
N GLU A 59 2.76 -10.53 -38.75
CA GLU A 59 3.86 -10.08 -37.90
C GLU A 59 3.49 -8.80 -37.13
N ALA A 60 2.76 -7.87 -37.76
CA ALA A 60 2.27 -6.67 -37.10
C ALA A 60 1.21 -6.99 -36.02
N MET A 61 0.40 -8.04 -36.22
CA MET A 61 -0.52 -8.53 -35.18
C MET A 61 0.24 -9.10 -33.98
N LEU A 62 1.24 -9.96 -34.22
CA LEU A 62 2.05 -10.54 -33.13
C LEU A 62 2.81 -9.47 -32.34
N MET A 63 3.42 -8.50 -33.01
CA MET A 63 4.08 -7.36 -32.34
C MET A 63 3.08 -6.51 -31.55
N GLY A 64 1.88 -6.29 -32.09
CA GLY A 64 0.80 -5.59 -31.40
C GLY A 64 0.32 -6.33 -30.14
N GLU A 65 0.19 -7.64 -30.20
CA GLU A 65 -0.17 -8.51 -29.07
C GLU A 65 0.90 -8.50 -27.98
N GLU A 66 2.18 -8.51 -28.34
CA GLU A 66 3.28 -8.44 -27.37
C GLU A 66 3.37 -7.05 -26.71
N ILE A 67 3.18 -5.97 -27.47
CA ILE A 67 3.07 -4.60 -26.93
C ILE A 67 1.86 -4.49 -26.00
N PHE A 68 0.73 -5.08 -26.36
CA PHE A 68 -0.46 -5.13 -25.52
C PHE A 68 -0.20 -5.90 -24.22
N GLN A 69 0.45 -7.06 -24.29
CA GLN A 69 0.77 -7.85 -23.11
C GLN A 69 1.75 -7.13 -22.18
N ASN A 70 2.80 -6.51 -22.73
CA ASN A 70 3.72 -5.67 -21.96
C ASN A 70 3.02 -4.44 -21.36
N THR A 71 2.03 -3.88 -22.06
CA THR A 71 1.21 -2.79 -21.52
C THR A 71 0.31 -3.27 -20.39
N LEU A 72 -0.27 -4.47 -20.50
CA LEU A 72 -0.99 -5.11 -19.41
C LEU A 72 -0.08 -5.38 -18.22
N ASP A 73 1.17 -5.79 -18.46
CA ASP A 73 2.16 -6.01 -17.40
C ASP A 73 2.57 -4.69 -16.75
N ILE A 74 2.78 -3.61 -17.51
CA ILE A 74 3.02 -2.26 -16.96
C ILE A 74 1.81 -1.75 -16.17
N LEU A 75 0.59 -1.99 -16.65
CA LEU A 75 -0.64 -1.62 -15.95
C LEU A 75 -0.88 -2.50 -14.73
N ALA A 76 -0.39 -3.76 -14.73
CA ALA A 76 -0.41 -4.68 -13.61
C ALA A 76 0.65 -4.36 -12.56
N GLU A 77 1.85 -3.92 -12.97
CA GLU A 77 2.89 -3.36 -12.10
C GLU A 77 2.47 -2.00 -11.54
N LYS A 78 1.65 -1.25 -12.28
CA LYS A 78 0.95 -0.04 -11.83
C LYS A 78 -0.44 -0.31 -11.24
N ILE A 79 -0.81 -1.57 -10.97
CA ILE A 79 -1.87 -1.82 -10.00
C ILE A 79 -1.35 -1.17 -8.73
N ILE A 80 -2.02 -0.07 -8.40
CA ILE A 80 -2.00 0.54 -7.08
C ILE A 80 -2.13 -0.65 -6.15
N VAL A 81 -1.02 -1.01 -5.50
CA VAL A 81 -1.10 -1.74 -4.26
C VAL A 81 -2.08 -0.91 -3.44
N SER A 82 -3.30 -1.42 -3.22
CA SER A 82 -4.10 -0.87 -2.15
C SER A 82 -3.15 -0.99 -0.96
N ASP A 83 -2.70 0.15 -0.41
CA ASP A 83 -1.59 0.16 0.56
C ASP A 83 -1.86 -0.81 1.73
N GLU A 84 -3.11 -1.25 1.92
CA GLU A 84 -3.54 -2.37 2.74
C GLU A 84 -2.71 -3.68 2.56
N GLU A 85 -2.20 -4.01 1.36
CA GLU A 85 -1.31 -5.17 1.20
C GLU A 85 0.14 -4.90 1.65
N LEU A 86 0.55 -3.64 1.77
CA LEU A 86 1.86 -3.24 2.30
C LEU A 86 1.86 -2.96 3.81
N ILE A 87 0.69 -2.88 4.46
CA ILE A 87 0.55 -2.64 5.90
C ILE A 87 1.10 -3.83 6.73
N HIS A 88 1.22 -5.03 6.16
CA HIS A 88 1.60 -6.23 6.93
C HIS A 88 2.97 -6.86 6.62
N GLU A 89 3.77 -6.32 5.70
CA GLU A 89 5.05 -6.98 5.34
C GLU A 89 6.27 -6.57 6.18
N ASN A 90 6.16 -5.65 7.16
CA ASN A 90 7.33 -5.24 7.96
C ASN A 90 7.16 -5.23 9.48
N GLU A 91 6.10 -5.83 10.04
CA GLU A 91 6.03 -6.11 11.47
C GLU A 91 5.61 -7.56 11.73
N ARG A 92 6.62 -8.45 11.75
CA ARG A 92 6.75 -9.62 12.65
C ARG A 92 7.94 -10.46 12.21
N CYS A 93 9.14 -10.06 12.64
CA CYS A 93 10.21 -11.03 12.87
C CYS A 93 9.88 -11.74 14.18
N GLN A 94 9.24 -12.89 14.10
CA GLN A 94 9.38 -13.93 15.11
C GLN A 94 10.10 -15.11 14.48
N GLU A 95 11.08 -15.59 15.22
CA GLU A 95 11.97 -16.71 14.92
C GLU A 95 11.18 -17.95 14.49
N VAL A 96 11.66 -18.64 13.45
CA VAL A 96 11.21 -20.00 13.18
C VAL A 96 12.45 -20.87 13.06
N LEU A 97 12.54 -21.84 13.97
CA LEU A 97 13.45 -22.97 13.93
C LEU A 97 13.13 -23.79 12.67
N PHE A 98 14.16 -24.14 11.90
CA PHE A 98 14.05 -24.91 10.68
C PHE A 98 13.47 -26.31 10.93
N GLU A 99 12.38 -26.65 10.26
CA GLU A 99 12.03 -28.04 9.95
C GLU A 99 11.89 -28.26 8.44
N LYS A 100 12.38 -29.43 8.03
CA LYS A 100 12.61 -29.87 6.65
C LYS A 100 11.31 -29.91 5.84
N VAL A 101 11.39 -29.50 4.58
CA VAL A 101 10.42 -29.87 3.56
C VAL A 101 11.12 -30.80 2.58
N GLU A 102 10.71 -32.07 2.61
CA GLU A 102 10.95 -33.05 1.56
C GLU A 102 10.15 -32.66 0.31
N GLY A 103 10.73 -32.94 -0.84
CA GLY A 103 10.37 -32.32 -2.10
C GLY A 103 9.06 -32.78 -2.70
N ASP A 104 8.65 -32.09 -3.77
CA ASP A 104 8.04 -32.78 -4.88
C ASP A 104 8.36 -32.11 -6.22
N VAL A 105 8.37 -32.95 -7.23
CA VAL A 105 9.06 -32.83 -8.52
C VAL A 105 8.21 -32.05 -9.53
N SER A 106 8.87 -31.24 -10.37
CA SER A 106 8.24 -30.58 -11.51
C SER A 106 8.11 -31.56 -12.67
N SER A 107 6.97 -31.57 -13.35
CA SER A 107 6.87 -32.09 -14.72
C SER A 107 6.03 -31.14 -15.57
N ASP A 108 6.70 -30.49 -16.50
CA ASP A 108 6.09 -29.75 -17.61
C ASP A 108 5.71 -30.76 -18.70
N GLU A 109 4.43 -30.91 -19.01
CA GLU A 109 3.95 -31.50 -20.26
C GLU A 109 2.95 -30.56 -20.92
N TYR A 110 3.27 -30.15 -22.14
CA TYR A 110 2.49 -29.28 -23.02
C TYR A 110 1.45 -30.12 -23.78
N GLU A 111 0.16 -29.76 -23.70
CA GLU A 111 -0.90 -30.28 -24.58
C GLU A 111 -1.52 -29.14 -25.41
N PRO A 112 -1.75 -29.35 -26.72
CA PRO A 112 -2.20 -28.30 -27.64
C PRO A 112 -3.68 -27.94 -27.50
N GLU A 113 -4.01 -26.68 -27.78
CA GLU A 113 -5.37 -26.14 -27.66
C GLU A 113 -6.34 -26.66 -28.75
N GLU A 114 -7.45 -27.27 -28.31
CA GLU A 114 -8.56 -27.62 -29.19
C GLU A 114 -9.37 -26.38 -29.63
N LYS A 115 -9.68 -26.31 -30.93
CA LYS A 115 -10.50 -25.25 -31.56
C LYS A 115 -11.91 -25.20 -30.94
N LYS A 116 -12.25 -24.10 -30.26
CA LYS A 116 -13.60 -23.86 -29.71
C LYS A 116 -14.61 -23.52 -30.82
N ARG A 117 -15.65 -24.35 -30.97
CA ARG A 117 -16.89 -24.00 -31.69
C ARG A 117 -17.74 -23.07 -30.81
N TYR A 118 -18.06 -21.87 -31.30
CA TYR A 118 -19.04 -20.99 -30.65
C TYR A 118 -20.46 -21.51 -30.89
N VAL A 119 -21.15 -21.90 -29.83
CA VAL A 119 -22.60 -22.17 -29.82
C VAL A 119 -23.27 -21.06 -29.01
N GLU A 120 -24.30 -20.43 -29.57
CA GLU A 120 -25.10 -19.39 -28.90
C GLU A 120 -25.73 -19.97 -27.63
N TYR A 121 -25.28 -19.50 -26.46
CA TYR A 121 -25.75 -19.97 -25.15
C TYR A 121 -27.09 -19.32 -24.79
N ILE A 122 -28.09 -20.14 -24.44
CA ILE A 122 -29.41 -19.69 -23.98
C ILE A 122 -29.53 -20.03 -22.49
N PRO A 123 -29.60 -19.02 -21.60
CA PRO A 123 -29.71 -19.21 -20.14
C PRO A 123 -30.94 -20.02 -19.68
N LEU A 124 -30.82 -20.77 -18.57
CA LEU A 124 -31.90 -21.60 -18.03
C LEU A 124 -33.15 -20.80 -17.60
N ASP A 125 -32.98 -19.63 -17.00
CA ASP A 125 -34.07 -18.72 -16.60
C ASP A 125 -34.92 -18.28 -17.80
N TYR A 126 -34.27 -18.01 -18.93
CA TYR A 126 -34.94 -17.72 -20.19
C TYR A 126 -35.75 -18.93 -20.68
N LYS A 127 -35.19 -20.14 -20.61
CA LYS A 127 -35.89 -21.38 -20.98
C LYS A 127 -37.13 -21.62 -20.09
N ILE A 128 -37.00 -21.42 -18.78
CA ILE A 128 -38.11 -21.51 -17.82
C ILE A 128 -39.22 -20.54 -18.18
N LYS A 129 -38.88 -19.28 -18.46
CA LYS A 129 -39.83 -18.25 -18.87
C LYS A 129 -40.59 -18.65 -20.15
N VAL A 130 -39.87 -19.11 -21.18
CA VAL A 130 -40.49 -19.49 -22.46
C VAL A 130 -41.40 -20.71 -22.32
N VAL A 131 -40.97 -21.73 -21.58
CA VAL A 131 -41.78 -22.93 -21.31
C VAL A 131 -43.05 -22.58 -20.53
N ASN A 132 -42.97 -21.69 -19.54
CA ASN A 132 -44.14 -21.26 -18.77
C ASN A 132 -45.14 -20.46 -19.62
N ILE A 133 -44.65 -19.57 -20.50
CA ILE A 133 -45.50 -18.81 -21.44
C ILE A 133 -46.19 -19.77 -22.43
N ALA A 134 -45.47 -20.76 -22.96
CA ALA A 134 -46.02 -21.75 -23.87
C ALA A 134 -47.09 -22.63 -23.19
N LYS A 135 -46.91 -23.00 -21.91
CA LYS A 135 -47.91 -23.74 -21.13
C LYS A 135 -49.15 -22.91 -20.80
N ALA A 136 -48.98 -21.62 -20.54
CA ALA A 136 -50.09 -20.72 -20.28
C ALA A 136 -50.96 -20.45 -21.53
N HIS A 137 -50.39 -20.63 -22.73
CA HIS A 137 -51.08 -20.39 -23.99
C HIS A 137 -50.91 -21.56 -25.00
N PRO A 138 -51.57 -22.71 -24.79
CA PRO A 138 -51.34 -23.93 -25.57
C PRO A 138 -51.70 -23.84 -27.07
N THR A 139 -52.50 -22.84 -27.45
CA THR A 139 -52.96 -22.63 -28.84
C THR A 139 -52.05 -21.71 -29.65
N TRP A 140 -51.01 -21.14 -29.04
CA TRP A 140 -50.11 -20.20 -29.72
C TRP A 140 -49.11 -20.94 -30.62
N ASN A 141 -48.96 -20.45 -31.85
CA ASN A 141 -47.93 -20.92 -32.77
C ASN A 141 -46.58 -20.23 -32.51
N LEU A 142 -45.51 -20.70 -33.17
CA LEU A 142 -44.15 -20.20 -32.98
C LEU A 142 -44.03 -18.68 -33.16
N GLN A 143 -44.70 -18.11 -34.17
CA GLN A 143 -44.66 -16.66 -34.43
C GLN A 143 -45.36 -15.88 -33.33
N SER A 144 -46.49 -16.38 -32.82
CA SER A 144 -47.19 -15.80 -31.66
C SER A 144 -46.34 -15.84 -30.40
N LEU A 145 -45.61 -16.93 -30.14
CA LEU A 145 -44.69 -17.02 -28.99
C LEU A 145 -43.48 -16.10 -29.12
N GLN A 146 -42.86 -16.04 -30.30
CA GLN A 146 -41.71 -15.16 -30.57
C GLN A 146 -42.08 -13.67 -30.42
N LYS A 147 -43.27 -13.27 -30.89
CA LYS A 147 -43.79 -11.90 -30.76
C LYS A 147 -44.10 -11.51 -29.31
N ASN A 148 -44.34 -12.49 -28.44
CA ASN A 148 -44.66 -12.30 -27.01
C ASN A 148 -43.49 -12.70 -26.10
N GLY A 149 -42.27 -12.31 -26.47
CA GLY A 149 -41.09 -12.40 -25.59
C GLY A 149 -40.30 -13.71 -25.62
N CYS A 150 -40.64 -14.65 -26.52
CA CYS A 150 -39.91 -15.91 -26.73
C CYS A 150 -39.00 -15.88 -27.98
N SER A 151 -38.33 -14.76 -28.24
CA SER A 151 -37.52 -14.49 -29.45
C SER A 151 -36.44 -15.54 -29.76
N HIS A 152 -35.80 -16.16 -28.76
CA HIS A 152 -34.75 -17.16 -28.96
C HIS A 152 -35.29 -18.60 -29.16
N LEU A 153 -36.61 -18.80 -29.10
CA LEU A 153 -37.24 -20.07 -29.45
C LEU A 153 -37.28 -20.22 -30.97
N LYS A 154 -36.27 -20.88 -31.57
CA LYS A 154 -36.16 -21.02 -33.03
C LYS A 154 -37.09 -22.09 -33.63
N LYS A 155 -37.51 -23.09 -32.84
CA LYS A 155 -38.39 -24.20 -33.25
C LYS A 155 -39.28 -24.63 -32.09
N MET A 156 -40.53 -25.05 -32.36
CA MET A 156 -41.47 -25.52 -31.31
C MET A 156 -40.95 -26.78 -30.59
N GLU A 157 -40.22 -27.65 -31.29
CA GLU A 157 -39.60 -28.86 -30.73
C GLU A 157 -38.61 -28.56 -29.58
N TYR A 158 -38.06 -27.35 -29.52
CA TYR A 158 -37.18 -26.95 -28.43
C TYR A 158 -37.91 -26.79 -27.09
N LEU A 159 -39.23 -26.63 -27.07
CA LEU A 159 -40.00 -26.57 -25.83
C LEU A 159 -39.91 -27.88 -25.05
N SER A 160 -40.10 -29.02 -25.72
CA SER A 160 -39.96 -30.35 -25.10
C SER A 160 -38.54 -30.60 -24.60
N LYS A 161 -37.53 -30.19 -25.39
CA LYS A 161 -36.12 -30.28 -25.00
C LYS A 161 -35.77 -29.38 -23.81
N TRP A 162 -36.27 -28.15 -23.79
CA TRP A 162 -36.07 -27.22 -22.69
C TRP A 162 -36.80 -27.67 -21.43
N GLU A 163 -37.98 -28.28 -21.54
CA GLU A 163 -38.68 -28.91 -20.42
C GLU A 163 -37.87 -30.05 -19.79
N GLU A 164 -37.24 -30.90 -20.60
CA GLU A 164 -36.32 -31.93 -20.10
C GLU A 164 -35.05 -31.34 -19.47
N GLU A 165 -34.45 -30.31 -20.10
CA GLU A 165 -33.29 -29.61 -19.54
C GLU A 165 -33.62 -28.94 -18.20
N ILE A 166 -34.81 -28.34 -18.05
CA ILE A 166 -35.29 -27.75 -16.80
C ILE A 166 -35.47 -28.83 -15.73
N LYS A 167 -36.07 -29.97 -16.07
CA LYS A 167 -36.22 -31.11 -15.14
C LYS A 167 -34.87 -31.66 -14.67
N LYS A 168 -33.83 -31.56 -15.50
CA LYS A 168 -32.45 -32.00 -15.19
C LYS A 168 -31.57 -30.94 -14.51
N GLY A 169 -32.16 -29.79 -14.13
CA GLY A 169 -31.45 -28.70 -13.45
C GLY A 169 -30.57 -27.84 -14.36
N GLY A 170 -30.90 -27.77 -15.65
CA GLY A 170 -30.16 -27.01 -16.66
C GLY A 170 -29.19 -27.84 -17.50
N ASN A 171 -28.54 -27.17 -18.44
CA ASN A 171 -27.50 -27.79 -19.26
C ASN A 171 -26.16 -27.85 -18.50
N LEU A 172 -25.13 -28.38 -19.15
CA LEU A 172 -23.81 -28.52 -18.56
C LEU A 172 -23.24 -27.17 -18.08
N PHE A 173 -23.39 -26.11 -18.88
CA PHE A 173 -22.88 -24.78 -18.56
C PHE A 173 -23.62 -24.16 -17.36
N ASP A 174 -24.94 -24.30 -17.30
CA ASP A 174 -25.74 -23.86 -16.15
C ASP A 174 -25.22 -24.50 -14.85
N LYS A 175 -24.97 -25.82 -14.88
CA LYS A 175 -24.42 -26.57 -13.75
C LYS A 175 -23.05 -26.03 -13.34
N TYR A 176 -22.12 -25.88 -14.28
CA TYR A 176 -20.79 -25.29 -14.03
C TYR A 176 -20.87 -23.87 -13.44
N SER A 177 -21.83 -23.05 -13.89
CA SER A 177 -22.05 -21.71 -13.34
C SER A 177 -22.53 -21.75 -11.90
N ILE A 178 -23.43 -22.68 -11.56
CA ILE A 178 -23.94 -22.86 -10.19
C ILE A 178 -22.81 -23.34 -9.25
N LEU A 179 -21.99 -24.29 -9.70
CA LEU A 179 -20.82 -24.78 -8.95
C LEU A 179 -19.82 -23.67 -8.65
N ASP A 180 -19.54 -22.85 -9.66
CA ASP A 180 -18.63 -21.71 -9.55
C ASP A 180 -19.15 -20.68 -8.54
N SER A 181 -20.42 -20.26 -8.67
CA SER A 181 -21.03 -19.31 -7.72
C SER A 181 -21.03 -19.85 -6.30
N TRP A 182 -21.52 -21.08 -6.11
CA TRP A 182 -21.64 -21.66 -4.77
C TRP A 182 -20.29 -21.86 -4.09
N THR A 183 -19.28 -22.30 -4.83
CA THR A 183 -17.92 -22.46 -4.30
C THR A 183 -17.32 -21.12 -3.91
N TYR A 184 -17.61 -20.07 -4.69
CA TYR A 184 -17.16 -18.72 -4.39
C TYR A 184 -17.86 -18.13 -3.15
N ASP A 185 -19.17 -18.32 -3.01
CA ASP A 185 -19.92 -17.86 -1.84
C ASP A 185 -19.37 -18.52 -0.55
N ARG A 186 -19.07 -19.83 -0.59
CA ARG A 186 -18.42 -20.54 0.52
C ARG A 186 -17.02 -20.03 0.83
N PHE A 187 -16.25 -19.67 -0.20
CA PHE A 187 -14.95 -19.04 -0.02
C PHE A 187 -15.09 -17.70 0.70
N VAL A 188 -16.02 -16.84 0.26
CA VAL A 188 -16.27 -15.54 0.88
C VAL A 188 -16.69 -15.73 2.34
N GLU A 189 -17.68 -16.57 2.62
CA GLU A 189 -18.16 -16.88 3.97
C GLU A 189 -17.02 -17.35 4.88
N ALA A 190 -16.18 -18.28 4.42
CA ALA A 190 -15.06 -18.79 5.20
C ALA A 190 -14.01 -17.69 5.48
N ARG A 191 -13.78 -16.79 4.52
CA ARG A 191 -12.82 -15.69 4.69
C ARG A 191 -13.34 -14.57 5.58
N GLU A 192 -14.63 -14.24 5.51
CA GLU A 192 -15.30 -13.33 6.45
C GLU A 192 -15.22 -13.85 7.89
N ASN A 193 -15.28 -15.17 8.07
CA ASN A 193 -15.12 -15.83 9.36
C ASN A 193 -13.65 -16.13 9.74
N TYR A 194 -12.68 -15.56 9.02
CA TYR A 194 -11.23 -15.75 9.24
C TYR A 194 -10.75 -17.21 9.23
N GLN A 195 -11.48 -18.10 8.58
CA GLN A 195 -11.16 -19.52 8.52
C GLN A 195 -10.07 -19.81 7.49
N GLN A 196 -9.27 -20.83 7.74
CA GLN A 196 -8.31 -21.32 6.76
C GLN A 196 -9.06 -21.87 5.55
N VAL A 197 -8.65 -21.45 4.35
CA VAL A 197 -9.15 -22.00 3.09
C VAL A 197 -7.99 -22.53 2.27
N THR A 198 -8.09 -23.80 1.88
CA THR A 198 -7.09 -24.51 1.08
C THR A 198 -7.65 -24.88 -0.29
N THR A 199 -6.76 -25.27 -1.23
CA THR A 199 -7.17 -25.84 -2.52
C THR A 199 -8.16 -27.00 -2.34
N ARG A 200 -7.89 -27.86 -1.35
CA ARG A 200 -8.75 -29.00 -1.03
C ARG A 200 -10.15 -28.57 -0.57
N ASN A 201 -10.27 -27.48 0.19
CA ASN A 201 -11.58 -26.97 0.60
C ASN A 201 -12.40 -26.50 -0.61
N LEU A 202 -11.78 -25.76 -1.54
CA LEU A 202 -12.45 -25.33 -2.78
C LEU A 202 -12.95 -26.53 -3.60
N GLN A 203 -12.13 -27.57 -3.73
CA GLN A 203 -12.52 -28.80 -4.44
C GLN A 203 -13.66 -29.54 -3.73
N GLN A 204 -13.61 -29.65 -2.40
CA GLN A 204 -14.67 -30.27 -1.60
C GLN A 204 -15.99 -29.51 -1.70
N TRP A 205 -15.93 -28.18 -1.66
CA TRP A 205 -17.10 -27.32 -1.83
C TRP A 205 -17.71 -27.51 -3.22
N ALA A 206 -16.89 -27.51 -4.27
CA ALA A 206 -17.38 -27.75 -5.62
C ALA A 206 -17.99 -29.15 -5.79
N LEU A 207 -17.39 -30.19 -5.20
CA LEU A 207 -17.96 -31.55 -5.20
C LEU A 207 -19.30 -31.62 -4.43
N ALA A 208 -19.40 -30.93 -3.29
CA ALA A 208 -20.64 -30.86 -2.53
C ALA A 208 -21.77 -30.18 -3.34
N ALA A 209 -21.46 -29.10 -4.05
CA ALA A 209 -22.40 -28.47 -4.97
C ALA A 209 -22.77 -29.39 -6.14
N ALA A 210 -21.83 -30.17 -6.67
CA ALA A 210 -22.09 -31.12 -7.75
C ALA A 210 -23.04 -32.25 -7.33
N GLY A 211 -22.97 -32.68 -6.06
CA GLY A 211 -23.83 -33.72 -5.50
C GLY A 211 -25.34 -33.42 -5.57
N GLN A 212 -25.73 -32.17 -5.86
CA GLN A 212 -27.13 -31.79 -6.09
C GLN A 212 -27.66 -32.27 -7.45
N PHE A 213 -26.80 -32.77 -8.34
CA PHE A 213 -27.14 -33.17 -9.71
C PHE A 213 -26.85 -34.67 -9.94
N ALA A 214 -27.89 -35.51 -9.84
CA ALA A 214 -27.77 -36.98 -9.84
C ALA A 214 -27.09 -37.59 -11.10
N GLU A 215 -27.14 -36.93 -12.26
CA GLU A 215 -26.56 -37.39 -13.54
C GLU A 215 -25.30 -36.60 -13.97
N PHE A 216 -24.69 -35.82 -13.07
CA PHE A 216 -23.57 -34.94 -13.42
C PHE A 216 -22.25 -35.37 -12.76
N GLU A 217 -21.38 -36.01 -13.54
CA GLU A 217 -20.05 -36.42 -13.09
C GLU A 217 -19.05 -35.24 -13.14
N PHE A 218 -19.05 -34.44 -12.08
CA PHE A 218 -18.08 -33.36 -11.92
C PHE A 218 -16.75 -33.87 -11.34
N LYS A 219 -15.64 -33.41 -11.92
CA LYS A 219 -14.30 -33.61 -11.37
C LYS A 219 -13.70 -32.27 -10.94
N ALA A 220 -13.48 -32.11 -9.63
CA ALA A 220 -12.78 -30.97 -9.07
C ALA A 220 -11.25 -31.08 -9.26
N SER A 221 -10.80 -31.11 -10.52
CA SER A 221 -9.39 -31.28 -10.89
C SER A 221 -8.51 -30.08 -10.51
N GLU A 222 -7.18 -30.28 -10.49
CA GLU A 222 -6.20 -29.20 -10.32
C GLU A 222 -6.39 -28.09 -11.38
N SER A 223 -6.66 -28.48 -12.62
CA SER A 223 -6.94 -27.55 -13.71
C SER A 223 -8.22 -26.74 -13.47
N TRP A 224 -9.26 -27.36 -12.91
CA TRP A 224 -10.49 -26.65 -12.57
C TRP A 224 -10.26 -25.63 -11.45
N VAL A 225 -9.63 -26.04 -10.34
CA VAL A 225 -9.40 -25.14 -9.20
C VAL A 225 -8.42 -24.02 -9.55
N LYS A 226 -7.45 -24.25 -10.44
CA LYS A 226 -6.58 -23.21 -11.00
C LYS A 226 -7.38 -22.17 -11.79
N LYS A 227 -8.28 -22.60 -12.68
CA LYS A 227 -9.17 -21.70 -13.43
C LYS A 227 -10.13 -20.93 -12.52
N PHE A 228 -10.72 -21.61 -11.53
CA PHE A 228 -11.58 -21.00 -10.52
C PHE A 228 -10.86 -19.89 -9.74
N LYS A 229 -9.66 -20.19 -9.21
CA LYS A 229 -8.82 -19.21 -8.50
C LYS A 229 -8.50 -18.00 -9.37
N ASN A 230 -8.10 -18.22 -10.62
CA ASN A 230 -7.80 -17.14 -11.56
C ASN A 230 -9.02 -16.28 -11.86
N LYS A 231 -10.18 -16.90 -12.10
CA LYS A 231 -11.45 -16.22 -12.39
C LYS A 231 -11.87 -15.26 -11.27
N HIS A 232 -11.69 -15.70 -10.02
CA HIS A 232 -12.10 -14.95 -8.82
C HIS A 232 -10.96 -14.19 -8.13
N GLY A 233 -9.79 -14.10 -8.76
CA GLY A 233 -8.63 -13.38 -8.20
C GLY A 233 -8.03 -13.99 -6.92
N ILE A 234 -8.27 -15.27 -6.64
CA ILE A 234 -7.83 -15.94 -5.42
C ILE A 234 -6.38 -16.39 -5.56
N ARG A 235 -5.51 -15.95 -4.63
CA ARG A 235 -4.09 -16.33 -4.58
C ARG A 235 -3.71 -16.94 -3.23
N GLN A 236 -2.68 -17.78 -3.22
CA GLN A 236 -2.12 -18.28 -1.97
C GLN A 236 -1.30 -17.16 -1.30
N ARG A 237 -1.56 -16.93 -0.01
CA ARG A 237 -0.87 -15.91 0.80
C ARG A 237 -0.35 -16.57 2.08
N LYS A 238 0.78 -16.08 2.59
CA LYS A 238 1.31 -16.53 3.89
C LYS A 238 0.40 -15.99 5.00
N VAL A 239 0.03 -16.84 5.97
CA VAL A 239 -0.69 -16.38 7.17
C VAL A 239 0.22 -15.46 7.96
N THR A 240 -0.20 -14.20 8.15
CA THR A 240 0.58 -13.17 8.85
C THR A 240 0.25 -13.06 10.33
N LYS A 241 -0.97 -13.44 10.73
CA LYS A 241 -1.44 -13.41 12.13
C LYS A 241 -2.54 -14.45 12.35
N PHE A 242 -2.47 -15.14 13.49
CA PHE A 242 -3.59 -15.94 14.01
C PHE A 242 -4.42 -15.06 14.94
N VAL A 243 -5.76 -15.14 14.82
CA VAL A 243 -6.71 -14.38 15.63
C VAL A 243 -7.71 -15.31 16.32
N SER A 244 -8.00 -15.03 17.59
CA SER A 244 -9.03 -15.68 18.38
C SER A 244 -10.38 -14.96 18.24
N LYS A 245 -11.49 -15.64 18.62
CA LYS A 245 -12.85 -15.05 18.57
C LYS A 245 -13.01 -13.77 19.42
N ARG A 246 -12.24 -13.63 20.50
CA ARG A 246 -12.24 -12.40 21.31
C ARG A 246 -11.53 -11.25 20.60
N GLU A 247 -10.46 -11.55 19.87
CA GLU A 247 -9.70 -10.55 19.10
C GLU A 247 -10.49 -10.04 17.89
N THR A 248 -11.38 -10.83 17.28
CA THR A 248 -12.26 -10.34 16.20
C THR A 248 -13.29 -9.32 16.67
N ALA A 249 -13.96 -9.56 17.81
CA ALA A 249 -14.83 -8.56 18.42
C ALA A 249 -14.05 -7.27 18.76
N THR A 250 -12.82 -7.41 19.24
CA THR A 250 -11.92 -6.27 19.47
C THR A 250 -11.55 -5.54 18.17
N ILE A 251 -11.43 -6.23 17.03
CA ILE A 251 -11.16 -5.58 15.73
C ILE A 251 -12.34 -4.70 15.31
N GLU A 252 -13.57 -5.20 15.42
CA GLU A 252 -14.78 -4.42 15.12
C GLU A 252 -14.90 -3.19 16.04
N GLU A 253 -14.67 -3.37 17.34
CA GLU A 253 -14.61 -2.26 18.31
C GLU A 253 -13.50 -1.25 17.97
N THR A 254 -12.34 -1.73 17.52
CA THR A 254 -11.21 -0.88 17.09
C THR A 254 -11.58 -0.08 15.84
N LEU A 255 -12.24 -0.70 14.86
CA LEU A 255 -12.71 -0.03 13.65
C LEU A 255 -13.79 1.01 13.95
N ALA A 256 -14.74 0.69 14.83
CA ALA A 256 -15.78 1.62 15.28
C ALA A 256 -15.19 2.81 16.06
N SER A 257 -14.21 2.55 16.95
CA SER A 257 -13.46 3.58 17.67
C SER A 257 -12.68 4.48 16.70
N ALA A 258 -12.03 3.88 15.69
CA ALA A 258 -11.31 4.62 14.67
C ALA A 258 -12.24 5.50 13.83
N ALA A 259 -13.42 4.99 13.43
CA ALA A 259 -14.43 5.76 12.70
C ALA A 259 -14.96 6.94 13.53
N THR A 260 -15.20 6.72 14.82
CA THR A 260 -15.65 7.77 15.75
C THR A 260 -14.60 8.87 15.90
N PHE A 261 -13.34 8.48 16.09
CA PHE A 261 -12.21 9.42 16.15
C PHE A 261 -12.10 10.24 14.85
N ARG A 262 -12.13 9.59 13.67
CA ARG A 262 -12.09 10.29 12.37
C ARG A 262 -13.19 11.33 12.26
N LYS A 263 -14.43 10.97 12.62
CA LYS A 263 -15.57 11.89 12.60
C LYS A 263 -15.35 13.10 13.50
N GLN A 264 -14.78 12.90 14.69
CA GLN A 264 -14.47 13.99 15.62
C GLN A 264 -13.31 14.86 15.14
N ALA A 265 -12.21 14.25 14.68
CA ALA A 265 -11.03 14.96 14.18
C ALA A 265 -11.35 15.79 12.93
N LEU A 266 -12.06 15.21 11.95
CA LEU A 266 -12.45 15.90 10.72
C LEU A 266 -13.39 17.08 10.96
N LYS A 267 -14.15 17.10 12.06
CA LYS A 267 -14.95 18.27 12.47
C LYS A 267 -14.10 19.39 13.06
N LEU A 268 -12.98 19.07 13.69
CA LEU A 268 -12.11 20.04 14.37
C LEU A 268 -11.04 20.63 13.44
N ILE A 269 -10.48 19.82 12.55
CA ILE A 269 -9.39 20.21 11.63
C ILE A 269 -9.66 21.54 10.90
N PRO A 270 -10.87 21.84 10.37
CA PRO A 270 -11.14 23.10 9.68
C PRO A 270 -10.98 24.36 10.54
N ASN A 271 -10.98 24.24 11.87
CA ASN A 271 -10.83 25.37 12.79
C ASN A 271 -9.36 25.79 12.98
N PHE A 272 -8.41 25.05 12.42
CA PHE A 272 -6.98 25.28 12.58
C PHE A 272 -6.32 25.48 11.22
N ASN A 273 -5.24 26.27 11.19
CA ASN A 273 -4.38 26.32 10.02
C ASN A 273 -3.73 24.94 9.78
N LYS A 274 -3.70 24.45 8.53
CA LYS A 274 -3.09 23.16 8.18
C LYS A 274 -1.61 23.05 8.60
N ASP A 275 -0.87 24.16 8.71
CA ASP A 275 0.51 24.19 9.23
C ASP A 275 0.61 23.86 10.73
N TYR A 276 -0.49 24.02 11.47
CA TYR A 276 -0.62 23.83 12.91
C TYR A 276 -1.62 22.72 13.27
N VAL A 277 -1.99 21.86 12.32
CA VAL A 277 -2.57 20.54 12.61
C VAL A 277 -1.42 19.54 12.60
N ILE A 278 -0.99 19.13 13.78
CA ILE A 278 0.27 18.42 13.99
C ILE A 278 0.00 17.00 14.48
N ASN A 279 0.74 16.08 13.91
CA ASN A 279 0.79 14.69 14.35
C ASN A 279 2.24 14.33 14.68
N THR A 280 2.45 13.63 15.79
CA THR A 280 3.79 13.16 16.21
C THR A 280 3.70 11.76 16.78
N ASP A 281 4.78 11.00 16.67
CA ASP A 281 4.92 9.70 17.31
C ASP A 281 6.40 9.32 17.45
N GLN A 282 6.74 8.19 18.07
CA GLN A 282 8.09 7.64 18.15
C GLN A 282 8.27 6.41 17.28
N THR A 283 9.38 6.36 16.54
CA THR A 283 9.80 5.14 15.84
C THR A 283 11.06 4.54 16.45
N GLY A 284 11.03 3.23 16.67
CA GLY A 284 12.21 2.45 17.05
C GLY A 284 13.16 2.28 15.87
N CYS A 285 14.43 2.62 16.07
CA CYS A 285 15.50 2.47 15.09
C CYS A 285 16.58 1.52 15.63
N GLN A 286 17.08 0.64 14.78
CA GLN A 286 18.22 -0.22 15.09
C GLN A 286 19.53 0.51 14.76
N TYR A 287 20.60 0.23 15.51
CA TYR A 287 21.93 0.74 15.17
C TYR A 287 22.44 0.15 13.85
N GLN A 288 21.96 -1.04 13.47
CA GLN A 288 22.21 -1.66 12.18
C GLN A 288 20.92 -2.28 11.61
N SER A 289 20.57 -1.91 10.37
CA SER A 289 19.37 -2.43 9.69
C SER A 289 19.43 -3.94 9.46
N ASN A 290 18.33 -4.63 9.73
CA ASN A 290 18.16 -6.03 9.39
C ASN A 290 17.86 -6.24 7.89
N TYR A 291 18.54 -7.22 7.29
CA TYR A 291 18.16 -7.84 6.03
C TYR A 291 18.03 -9.35 6.22
N ASN A 292 16.85 -9.87 5.85
CA ASN A 292 16.51 -11.30 5.93
C ASN A 292 16.50 -11.98 4.56
N ARG A 293 16.86 -11.24 3.51
CA ARG A 293 16.90 -11.69 2.12
C ARG A 293 18.17 -11.16 1.47
N THR A 294 18.82 -11.98 0.67
CA THR A 294 19.95 -11.61 -0.18
C THR A 294 19.87 -12.40 -1.49
N LEU A 295 20.53 -11.92 -2.53
CA LEU A 295 20.65 -12.65 -3.78
C LEU A 295 21.66 -13.78 -3.61
N ALA A 296 21.31 -14.95 -4.14
CA ALA A 296 22.15 -16.14 -4.13
C ALA A 296 21.96 -16.93 -5.43
N VAL A 297 22.92 -17.80 -5.73
CA VAL A 297 22.85 -18.66 -6.92
C VAL A 297 21.61 -19.55 -6.85
N LYS A 298 20.88 -19.67 -7.96
CA LYS A 298 19.68 -20.52 -8.07
C LYS A 298 20.00 -21.94 -7.57
N GLY A 299 19.16 -22.47 -6.68
CA GLY A 299 19.33 -23.79 -6.07
C GLY A 299 20.16 -23.80 -4.77
N SER A 300 20.68 -22.65 -4.32
CA SER A 300 21.38 -22.56 -3.03
C SER A 300 20.42 -22.84 -1.87
N LYS A 301 20.69 -23.89 -1.09
CA LYS A 301 19.86 -24.31 0.05
C LYS A 301 20.18 -23.56 1.34
N THR A 302 21.42 -23.10 1.50
CA THR A 302 21.90 -22.43 2.72
C THR A 302 22.65 -21.17 2.32
N ILE A 303 22.27 -20.04 2.92
CA ILE A 303 22.81 -18.72 2.60
C ILE A 303 23.47 -18.15 3.85
N PHE A 304 24.75 -17.78 3.74
CA PHE A 304 25.49 -17.13 4.82
C PHE A 304 25.68 -15.65 4.50
N VAL A 305 25.50 -14.78 5.50
CA VAL A 305 25.90 -13.37 5.42
C VAL A 305 26.69 -13.01 6.67
N LYS A 306 27.90 -12.49 6.49
CA LYS A 306 28.76 -12.06 7.60
C LYS A 306 28.17 -10.81 8.26
N ARG A 307 28.15 -10.79 9.60
CA ARG A 307 27.87 -9.60 10.42
C ARG A 307 28.90 -9.49 11.53
N ASN A 308 29.40 -8.29 11.78
CA ASN A 308 30.49 -8.07 12.73
C ASN A 308 29.99 -7.98 14.18
N ASP A 309 28.80 -7.43 14.43
CA ASP A 309 28.26 -7.28 15.80
C ASP A 309 26.75 -7.56 15.88
N MET A 310 26.38 -8.72 16.42
CA MET A 310 24.98 -9.09 16.63
C MET A 310 24.27 -8.21 17.66
N ASN A 311 24.99 -7.57 18.59
CA ASN A 311 24.37 -6.74 19.64
C ASN A 311 23.85 -5.41 19.07
N LYS A 312 24.43 -4.89 18.00
CA LYS A 312 23.95 -3.67 17.32
C LYS A 312 22.66 -3.88 16.53
N VAL A 313 22.20 -5.12 16.43
CA VAL A 313 20.91 -5.51 15.88
C VAL A 313 19.83 -5.53 16.98
N THR A 314 20.21 -5.84 18.22
CA THR A 314 19.30 -5.98 19.38
C THR A 314 19.14 -4.68 20.15
N HIS A 315 20.18 -3.85 20.22
CA HIS A 315 20.08 -2.50 20.77
C HIS A 315 19.37 -1.54 19.80
N SER A 316 18.52 -0.69 20.35
CA SER A 316 17.74 0.29 19.59
C SER A 316 17.77 1.65 20.26
N TYR A 317 17.46 2.67 19.48
CA TYR A 317 17.19 4.03 19.94
C TYR A 317 15.86 4.47 19.35
N THR A 318 15.21 5.48 19.92
CA THR A 318 13.99 6.04 19.32
C THR A 318 14.25 7.39 18.68
N ALA A 319 13.56 7.65 17.57
CA ALA A 319 13.47 8.97 16.96
C ALA A 319 12.00 9.40 16.90
N GLN A 320 11.71 10.63 17.30
CA GLN A 320 10.38 11.21 17.30
C GLN A 320 10.33 12.34 16.29
N TYR A 321 9.47 12.16 15.30
CA TYR A 321 9.19 13.12 14.25
C TYR A 321 7.82 13.75 14.48
N SER A 322 7.62 14.93 13.89
CA SER A 322 6.32 15.59 13.86
C SER A 322 6.03 16.09 12.45
N LEU A 323 4.78 15.91 12.02
CA LEU A 323 4.28 16.24 10.70
C LEU A 323 3.14 17.24 10.84
N SER A 324 3.04 18.20 9.91
CA SER A 324 1.86 19.04 9.76
C SER A 324 0.93 18.49 8.67
N LEU A 325 -0.37 18.80 8.77
CA LEU A 325 -1.37 18.48 7.75
C LEU A 325 -1.08 19.16 6.41
N SER A 326 -0.39 20.31 6.42
CA SER A 326 0.06 21.01 5.21
C SER A 326 1.20 20.29 4.46
N GLY A 327 1.73 19.20 5.00
CA GLY A 327 2.78 18.41 4.36
C GLY A 327 4.20 18.82 4.74
N LYS A 328 4.43 19.35 5.96
CA LYS A 328 5.77 19.70 6.45
C LYS A 328 6.21 18.71 7.52
N VAL A 329 7.50 18.36 7.53
CA VAL A 329 8.15 17.82 8.72
C VAL A 329 8.59 19.00 9.57
N LEU A 330 8.26 18.99 10.86
CA LEU A 330 8.66 20.05 11.78
C LEU A 330 10.19 20.16 11.89
N PRO A 331 10.74 21.33 12.28
CA PRO A 331 12.16 21.64 12.10
C PRO A 331 13.17 20.74 12.83
N LYS A 332 12.75 20.04 13.88
CA LYS A 332 13.65 19.19 14.69
C LYS A 332 13.10 17.77 14.85
N VAL A 333 14.01 16.80 14.83
CA VAL A 333 13.75 15.42 15.26
C VAL A 333 14.32 15.19 16.66
N PHE A 334 13.56 14.55 17.54
CA PHE A 334 13.99 14.24 18.90
C PHE A 334 14.51 12.80 18.97
N ILE A 335 15.73 12.62 19.46
CA ILE A 335 16.43 11.33 19.49
C ILE A 335 16.68 10.94 20.94
N CYS A 336 16.24 9.75 21.34
CA CYS A 336 16.52 9.17 22.64
C CYS A 336 17.46 7.97 22.48
N LEU A 337 18.70 8.11 22.97
CA LEU A 337 19.69 7.05 22.97
C LEU A 337 19.58 6.18 24.23
N GLN A 338 19.86 4.89 24.07
CA GLN A 338 19.90 3.97 25.19
C GLN A 338 21.23 4.08 25.97
N GLU A 339 21.16 4.38 27.27
CA GLU A 339 22.33 4.45 28.16
C GLU A 339 22.08 3.66 29.45
N ALA A 340 23.06 2.88 29.93
CA ALA A 340 22.87 1.94 31.05
C ALA A 340 22.38 2.61 32.34
N THR A 341 22.85 3.82 32.62
CA THR A 341 22.46 4.65 33.78
C THR A 341 21.27 5.57 33.49
N GLY A 342 20.77 5.58 32.26
CA GLY A 342 19.75 6.51 31.75
C GLY A 342 20.28 7.88 31.34
N ASN A 343 21.49 8.25 31.74
CA ASN A 343 22.10 9.55 31.45
C ASN A 343 23.45 9.39 30.75
N PHE A 344 23.83 10.36 29.93
CA PHE A 344 25.16 10.39 29.34
C PHE A 344 26.23 10.61 30.43
N GLY A 345 27.27 9.78 30.42
CA GLY A 345 28.47 10.05 31.23
C GLY A 345 29.19 11.33 30.75
N PRO A 346 30.01 12.00 31.58
CA PRO A 346 30.57 13.33 31.26
C PRO A 346 31.34 13.41 29.93
N ARG A 347 32.07 12.34 29.56
CA ARG A 347 32.80 12.26 28.28
C ARG A 347 31.85 12.12 27.08
N VAL A 348 30.80 11.33 27.23
CA VAL A 348 29.77 11.13 26.20
C VAL A 348 28.97 12.41 26.02
N GLN A 349 28.59 13.08 27.12
CA GLN A 349 27.89 14.36 27.08
C GLN A 349 28.65 15.43 26.28
N LYS A 350 29.97 15.56 26.49
CA LYS A 350 30.81 16.49 25.70
C LYS A 350 30.76 16.18 24.20
N SER A 351 30.77 14.90 23.84
CA SER A 351 30.68 14.47 22.44
C SER A 351 29.28 14.76 21.86
N VAL A 352 28.22 14.46 22.62
CA VAL A 352 26.82 14.73 22.25
C VAL A 352 26.58 16.22 22.06
N ASN A 353 27.11 17.09 22.91
CA ASN A 353 26.98 18.55 22.76
C ASN A 353 27.60 19.02 21.43
N ARG A 354 28.80 18.55 21.11
CA ARG A 354 29.44 18.82 19.82
C ARG A 354 28.60 18.31 18.63
N TYR A 355 27.96 17.16 18.79
CA TYR A 355 27.06 16.63 17.76
C TYR A 355 25.78 17.46 17.62
N ALA A 356 25.19 17.95 18.71
CA ALA A 356 24.02 18.83 18.66
C ALA A 356 24.33 20.17 17.98
N GLU A 357 25.53 20.73 18.20
CA GLU A 357 25.99 21.95 17.51
C GLU A 357 26.20 21.74 16.00
N LYS A 358 26.73 20.58 15.63
CA LYS A 358 26.99 20.19 14.23
C LYS A 358 25.70 19.83 13.48
N TYR A 359 24.81 19.09 14.13
CA TYR A 359 23.59 18.52 13.55
C TYR A 359 22.36 19.26 14.10
N ARG A 360 22.20 20.54 13.70
CA ARG A 360 21.27 21.51 14.34
C ARG A 360 19.79 21.14 14.29
N ASN A 361 19.41 20.23 13.40
CA ASN A 361 18.03 19.75 13.24
C ASN A 361 17.69 18.55 14.15
N VAL A 362 18.55 18.21 15.12
CA VAL A 362 18.30 17.14 16.08
C VAL A 362 18.30 17.64 17.52
N VAL A 363 17.48 17.04 18.37
CA VAL A 363 17.54 17.16 19.83
C VAL A 363 17.95 15.80 20.37
N ILE A 364 18.99 15.74 21.21
CA ILE A 364 19.59 14.47 21.65
C ILE A 364 19.43 14.33 23.15
N LYS A 365 18.78 13.26 23.58
CA LYS A 365 18.59 12.87 24.98
C LYS A 365 18.91 11.38 25.18
N SER A 366 18.89 10.91 26.41
CA SER A 366 19.11 9.50 26.73
C SER A 366 18.10 8.97 27.74
N SER A 367 17.89 7.66 27.71
CA SER A 367 17.16 6.94 28.76
C SER A 367 17.69 5.51 28.91
N LYS A 368 17.26 4.79 29.95
CA LYS A 368 17.71 3.42 30.21
C LYS A 368 17.23 2.42 29.15
N SER A 369 16.04 2.68 28.60
CA SER A 369 15.41 1.85 27.57
C SER A 369 15.66 2.36 26.15
N GLY A 370 16.19 3.58 26.00
CA GLY A 370 16.24 4.28 24.71
C GLY A 370 14.88 4.75 24.21
N LYS A 371 13.84 4.70 25.05
CA LYS A 371 12.48 5.22 24.77
C LYS A 371 12.21 6.49 25.57
N LEU A 372 11.17 7.24 25.22
CA LEU A 372 10.78 8.41 26.00
C LEU A 372 10.15 8.02 27.33
N THR A 373 10.44 8.83 28.35
CA THR A 373 9.77 8.87 29.65
C THR A 373 8.91 10.14 29.69
N SER A 374 8.01 10.28 30.67
CA SER A 374 7.17 11.49 30.77
C SER A 374 8.00 12.78 30.88
N GLY A 375 9.13 12.76 31.60
CA GLY A 375 10.05 13.91 31.63
C GLY A 375 10.70 14.22 30.28
N LEU A 376 11.13 13.20 29.53
CA LEU A 376 11.66 13.38 28.18
C LEU A 376 10.61 13.83 27.18
N TYR A 377 9.34 13.48 27.41
CA TYR A 377 8.23 13.99 26.61
C TYR A 377 8.03 15.50 26.84
N ILE A 378 8.13 15.98 28.07
CA ILE A 378 8.14 17.42 28.38
C ILE A 378 9.31 18.13 27.68
N ASP A 379 10.50 17.53 27.69
CA ASP A 379 11.65 18.05 26.93
C ASP A 379 11.34 18.13 25.42
N PHE A 380 10.70 17.11 24.85
CA PHE A 380 10.26 17.12 23.45
C PHE A 380 9.26 18.26 23.17
N LEU A 381 8.26 18.46 24.03
CA LEU A 381 7.29 19.55 23.88
C LEU A 381 8.00 20.91 23.85
N ASN A 382 8.96 21.15 24.75
CA ASN A 382 9.69 22.41 24.86
C ASN A 382 10.75 22.62 23.78
N ASP A 383 11.52 21.59 23.43
CA ASP A 383 12.69 21.73 22.55
C ASP A 383 12.34 21.61 21.06
N CYS A 384 11.23 20.91 20.74
CA CYS A 384 10.80 20.62 19.36
C CYS A 384 9.48 21.29 18.96
N LEU A 385 8.40 21.15 19.76
CA LEU A 385 7.07 21.65 19.38
C LEU A 385 6.90 23.15 19.66
N LYS A 386 7.17 23.60 20.89
CA LYS A 386 6.99 25.00 21.32
C LYS A 386 7.68 26.02 20.40
N PRO A 387 8.93 25.82 19.94
CA PRO A 387 9.58 26.78 19.04
C PRO A 387 8.93 26.87 17.65
N TYR A 388 8.20 25.83 17.23
CA TYR A 388 7.49 25.80 15.95
C TYR A 388 6.12 26.45 16.05
N VAL A 389 5.31 26.09 17.05
CA VAL A 389 3.93 26.61 17.20
C VAL A 389 3.89 28.02 17.77
N ARG A 390 4.87 28.40 18.60
CA ARG A 390 4.90 29.71 19.29
C ARG A 390 3.59 29.93 20.06
N GLU A 391 2.86 30.98 19.72
CA GLU A 391 1.59 31.38 20.33
C GLU A 391 0.38 31.02 19.46
N GLU A 392 0.59 30.31 18.34
CA GLU A 392 -0.47 29.97 17.40
C GLU A 392 -1.38 28.87 17.95
N GLN A 393 -2.68 28.99 17.69
CA GLN A 393 -3.66 27.96 18.02
C GLN A 393 -3.41 26.72 17.14
N PHE A 394 -3.26 25.56 17.78
CA PHE A 394 -2.87 24.33 17.08
C PHE A 394 -3.59 23.08 17.60
N LEU A 395 -3.75 22.11 16.71
CA LEU A 395 -4.35 20.80 17.00
C LEU A 395 -3.24 19.75 17.03
N LEU A 396 -3.09 19.05 18.16
CA LEU A 396 -2.09 18.00 18.35
C LEU A 396 -2.75 16.61 18.42
N LEU A 397 -2.41 15.74 17.47
CA LEU A 397 -2.84 14.34 17.43
C LEU A 397 -1.74 13.43 18.01
N LEU A 398 -2.08 12.70 19.08
CA LEU A 398 -1.16 11.84 19.84
C LEU A 398 -1.68 10.40 19.93
N ASP A 399 -0.79 9.42 20.14
CA ASP A 399 -1.22 8.06 20.48
C ASP A 399 -1.76 7.96 21.92
N SER A 400 -2.38 6.84 22.29
CA SER A 400 -2.91 6.62 23.65
C SER A 400 -1.87 6.09 24.64
N TRP A 401 -0.67 6.66 24.67
CA TRP A 401 0.35 6.26 25.64
C TRP A 401 0.12 6.94 27.01
N GLY A 402 0.09 6.14 28.08
CA GLY A 402 -0.15 6.64 29.45
C GLY A 402 0.97 7.51 30.03
N GLY A 403 2.11 7.63 29.34
CA GLY A 403 3.16 8.57 29.71
C GLY A 403 3.04 9.93 29.03
N HIS A 404 2.06 10.11 28.12
CA HIS A 404 1.71 11.44 27.64
C HIS A 404 1.28 12.30 28.81
N ALA A 405 1.73 13.54 28.73
CA ALA A 405 1.44 14.54 29.71
C ALA A 405 -0.09 14.74 29.80
N THR A 406 -0.61 14.87 31.02
CA THR A 406 -2.02 15.17 31.22
C THR A 406 -2.36 16.52 30.54
N PRO A 407 -3.63 16.80 30.18
CA PRO A 407 -4.00 18.04 29.48
C PRO A 407 -3.41 19.30 30.13
N GLU A 408 -3.29 19.30 31.46
CA GLU A 408 -2.73 20.40 32.26
C GLU A 408 -1.29 20.74 31.87
N ILE A 409 -0.44 19.76 31.56
CA ILE A 409 0.95 20.02 31.16
C ILE A 409 1.01 20.71 29.79
N HIS A 410 0.08 20.38 28.89
CA HIS A 410 -0.01 21.07 27.60
C HIS A 410 -0.52 22.50 27.79
N ASP A 411 -1.53 22.70 28.64
CA ASP A 411 -2.06 24.03 28.97
C ASP A 411 -1.02 24.93 29.67
N GLU A 412 -0.08 24.36 30.43
CA GLU A 412 1.04 25.08 31.04
C GLU A 412 2.14 25.43 30.03
N ILE A 413 2.46 24.52 29.11
CA ILE A 413 3.57 24.71 28.15
C ILE A 413 3.17 25.64 26.99
N PHE A 414 1.94 25.51 26.51
CA PHE A 414 1.43 26.15 25.30
C PHE A 414 0.39 27.21 25.65
N GLN A 415 0.87 28.44 25.87
CA GLN A 415 0.05 29.59 26.22
C GLN A 415 0.33 30.75 25.26
N ASP A 416 -0.69 31.57 25.02
CA ASP A 416 -0.54 32.87 24.37
C ASP A 416 -0.10 33.97 25.36
N ASP A 417 0.07 35.19 24.86
CA ASP A 417 0.39 36.38 25.66
C ASP A 417 -0.63 36.66 26.77
N GLN A 418 -1.86 36.17 26.63
CA GLN A 418 -2.95 36.31 27.60
C GLN A 418 -3.05 35.13 28.58
N GLN A 419 -2.08 34.20 28.56
CA GLN A 419 -2.04 32.99 29.39
C GLN A 419 -3.20 32.01 29.10
N LEU A 420 -3.78 32.06 27.89
CA LEU A 420 -4.78 31.09 27.44
C LEU A 420 -4.10 29.93 26.70
N SER A 421 -4.60 28.71 26.90
CA SER A 421 -4.07 27.53 26.23
C SER A 421 -4.25 27.63 24.71
N THR A 422 -3.16 27.35 23.98
CA THR A 422 -3.15 27.35 22.51
C THR A 422 -3.20 25.94 21.91
N CYS A 423 -3.12 24.90 22.77
CA CYS A 423 -3.06 23.50 22.33
C CYS A 423 -4.40 22.80 22.50
N THR A 424 -5.00 22.37 21.39
CA THR A 424 -6.10 21.39 21.43
C THR A 424 -5.56 19.99 21.19
N ILE A 425 -5.75 19.07 22.14
CA ILE A 425 -5.27 17.68 22.01
C ILE A 425 -6.39 16.75 21.51
N LYS A 426 -6.04 15.85 20.60
CA LYS A 426 -6.84 14.66 20.31
C LYS A 426 -6.02 13.38 20.39
N VAL A 427 -6.38 12.56 21.38
CA VAL A 427 -5.75 11.26 21.63
C VAL A 427 -6.39 10.21 20.73
N ILE A 428 -5.57 9.55 19.91
CA ILE A 428 -5.95 8.43 19.07
C ILE A 428 -6.29 7.25 19.98
N PRO A 429 -7.44 6.57 19.78
CA PRO A 429 -7.82 5.47 20.66
C PRO A 429 -6.80 4.32 20.66
N PRO A 430 -6.69 3.57 21.77
CA PRO A 430 -5.80 2.42 21.85
C PRO A 430 -5.99 1.45 20.66
N LYS A 431 -4.89 0.88 20.18
CA LYS A 431 -4.82 -0.07 19.05
C LYS A 431 -5.19 0.52 17.68
N CYS A 432 -5.56 1.79 17.60
CA CYS A 432 -5.92 2.43 16.34
C CYS A 432 -4.74 3.13 15.63
N THR A 433 -3.54 3.11 16.21
CA THR A 433 -2.31 3.71 15.64
C THR A 433 -2.09 3.34 14.17
N PRO A 434 -2.15 2.05 13.76
CA PRO A 434 -1.93 1.68 12.35
C PRO A 434 -3.01 2.18 11.38
N LEU A 435 -4.11 2.74 11.89
CA LEU A 435 -5.26 3.21 11.09
C LEU A 435 -5.41 4.74 11.08
N LEU A 436 -4.84 5.42 12.08
CA LEU A 436 -5.14 6.82 12.39
C LEU A 436 -3.91 7.70 12.60
N GLN A 437 -2.72 7.14 12.72
CA GLN A 437 -1.48 7.88 13.00
C GLN A 437 -0.74 8.15 11.67
N PRO A 438 -0.76 9.39 11.11
CA PRO A 438 0.00 9.71 9.90
C PRO A 438 1.47 9.28 9.94
N CYS A 439 2.14 9.40 11.09
CA CYS A 439 3.53 8.95 11.23
C CYS A 439 3.67 7.45 10.92
N ASP A 440 2.83 6.60 11.50
CA ASP A 440 2.90 5.14 11.35
C ASP A 440 2.30 4.62 10.05
N VAL A 441 1.17 5.17 9.63
CA VAL A 441 0.44 4.71 8.44
C VAL A 441 1.32 4.78 7.19
N TYR A 442 2.21 5.79 7.09
CA TYR A 442 3.03 5.96 5.90
C TYR A 442 4.41 6.57 6.12
N PHE A 443 4.55 7.63 6.92
CA PHE A 443 5.78 8.42 6.94
C PHE A 443 7.00 7.62 7.45
N TYR A 444 6.85 6.81 8.49
CA TYR A 444 7.95 6.00 9.02
C TYR A 444 8.46 4.93 8.06
N ARG A 445 7.66 4.51 7.08
CA ARG A 445 8.14 3.67 5.97
C ARG A 445 9.26 4.38 5.21
N GLN A 446 9.11 5.68 4.95
CA GLN A 446 10.06 6.50 4.21
C GLN A 446 11.35 6.76 5.01
N VAL A 447 11.20 7.04 6.31
CA VAL A 447 12.32 7.16 7.26
C VAL A 447 13.17 5.88 7.25
N LYS A 448 12.54 4.72 7.45
CA LYS A 448 13.21 3.42 7.49
C LYS A 448 13.88 3.08 6.15
N ASN A 449 13.25 3.45 5.01
CA ASN A 449 13.83 3.26 3.69
C ASN A 449 15.15 4.04 3.51
N LEU A 450 15.20 5.32 3.88
CA LEU A 450 16.43 6.12 3.80
C LEU A 450 17.54 5.55 4.70
N ILE A 451 17.22 5.23 5.95
CA ILE A 451 18.18 4.65 6.89
C ILE A 451 18.78 3.37 6.31
N LYS A 452 17.92 2.48 5.79
CA LYS A 452 18.36 1.22 5.19
C LYS A 452 19.26 1.42 3.98
N ARG A 453 18.95 2.39 3.12
CA ARG A 453 19.78 2.74 1.94
C ARG A 453 21.14 3.29 2.35
N LEU A 454 21.22 4.11 3.40
CA LEU A 454 22.47 4.62 3.95
C LEU A 454 23.34 3.51 4.54
N GLN A 455 22.75 2.61 5.32
CA GLN A 455 23.49 1.57 6.05
C GLN A 455 23.92 0.37 5.18
N ASN A 456 23.30 0.14 4.03
CA ASN A 456 23.55 -1.03 3.17
C ASN A 456 24.00 -0.64 1.75
N CYS A 457 24.72 0.47 1.60
CA CYS A 457 25.21 0.89 0.29
C CYS A 457 26.47 0.12 -0.12
N ALA A 458 26.72 0.04 -1.44
CA ALA A 458 27.88 -0.68 -1.99
C ALA A 458 29.22 -0.16 -1.44
N TYR A 459 29.35 1.15 -1.29
CA TYR A 459 30.56 1.79 -0.76
C TYR A 459 30.94 1.27 0.65
N LEU A 460 29.97 1.05 1.53
CA LEU A 460 30.24 0.52 2.88
C LEU A 460 30.70 -0.94 2.82
N ILE A 461 30.09 -1.74 1.94
CA ILE A 461 30.44 -3.15 1.75
C ILE A 461 31.86 -3.29 1.18
N GLU A 462 32.19 -2.50 0.15
CA GLU A 462 33.50 -2.49 -0.51
C GLU A 462 34.65 -2.09 0.43
N ASN A 463 34.34 -1.30 1.46
CA ASN A 463 35.32 -0.79 2.43
C ASN A 463 35.27 -1.52 3.78
N ASP A 464 34.52 -2.62 3.92
CA ASP A 464 34.27 -3.33 5.20
C ASP A 464 33.94 -2.37 6.36
N ARG A 465 33.14 -1.33 6.06
CA ARG A 465 32.81 -0.24 6.98
C ARG A 465 31.35 -0.34 7.42
N GLU A 466 31.11 -0.15 8.71
CA GLU A 466 29.76 0.00 9.27
C GLU A 466 29.56 1.41 9.83
N ILE A 467 28.33 1.95 9.72
CA ILE A 467 27.91 3.24 10.28
C ILE A 467 26.88 3.02 11.40
N ASN A 468 27.37 2.57 12.56
CA ASN A 468 26.55 2.09 13.67
C ASN A 468 27.00 2.63 15.04
N SER A 469 27.81 3.69 15.07
CA SER A 469 28.15 4.40 16.29
C SER A 469 27.03 5.35 16.73
N ARG A 470 27.14 5.91 17.94
CA ARG A 470 26.21 6.97 18.42
C ARG A 470 26.22 8.19 17.49
N GLU A 471 27.41 8.60 17.03
CA GLU A 471 27.50 9.72 16.08
C GLU A 471 26.78 9.36 14.79
N ASP A 472 26.96 8.14 14.28
CA ASP A 472 26.31 7.71 13.04
C ASP A 472 24.78 7.75 13.19
N CYS A 473 24.22 7.28 14.31
CA CYS A 473 22.78 7.36 14.57
C CYS A 473 22.28 8.81 14.51
N ILE A 474 22.94 9.73 15.22
CA ILE A 474 22.58 11.16 15.24
C ILE A 474 22.68 11.75 13.84
N LYS A 475 23.80 11.50 13.14
CA LYS A 475 24.08 11.99 11.80
C LYS A 475 23.09 11.45 10.77
N ILE A 476 22.74 10.17 10.83
CA ILE A 476 21.73 9.54 9.97
C ILE A 476 20.38 10.21 10.17
N GLN A 477 19.92 10.39 11.42
CA GLN A 477 18.62 11.04 11.68
C GLN A 477 18.62 12.50 11.21
N SER A 478 19.72 13.23 11.40
CA SER A 478 19.90 14.58 10.86
C SER A 478 19.78 14.61 9.33
N ILE A 479 20.45 13.70 8.62
CA ILE A 479 20.38 13.59 7.16
C ILE A 479 18.96 13.21 6.71
N VAL A 480 18.36 12.19 7.32
CA VAL A 480 17.02 11.70 6.98
C VAL A 480 15.98 12.80 7.16
N HIS A 481 16.04 13.51 8.29
CA HIS A 481 15.19 14.68 8.54
C HIS A 481 15.40 15.74 7.47
N HIS A 482 16.64 16.14 7.19
CA HIS A 482 16.94 17.15 6.17
C HIS A 482 16.37 16.81 4.78
N GLN A 483 16.48 15.54 4.36
CA GLN A 483 15.93 15.06 3.09
C GLN A 483 14.40 15.09 3.10
N LEU A 484 13.76 14.51 4.13
CA LEU A 484 12.30 14.42 4.22
C LEU A 484 11.62 15.77 4.47
N SER A 485 12.33 16.74 5.03
CA SER A 485 11.88 18.14 5.15
C SER A 485 11.96 18.91 3.82
N SER A 486 12.40 18.30 2.72
CA SER A 486 12.41 18.98 1.41
C SER A 486 10.98 19.24 0.90
N PRO A 487 10.71 20.41 0.28
CA PRO A 487 9.41 20.72 -0.30
C PRO A 487 8.90 19.69 -1.32
N ILE A 488 9.80 18.94 -1.99
CA ILE A 488 9.42 17.92 -2.97
C ILE A 488 8.57 16.79 -2.35
N PHE A 489 8.69 16.57 -1.04
CA PHE A 489 7.95 15.54 -0.32
C PHE A 489 6.66 16.07 0.33
N ARG A 490 6.25 17.32 0.04
CA ARG A 490 5.04 17.91 0.63
C ARG A 490 3.80 17.05 0.40
N GLU A 491 3.57 16.65 -0.85
CA GLU A 491 2.41 15.84 -1.21
C GLU A 491 2.52 14.40 -0.68
N MET A 492 3.74 13.87 -0.56
CA MET A 492 3.99 12.58 0.09
C MET A 492 3.63 12.61 1.59
N ILE A 493 3.88 13.73 2.28
CA ILE A 493 3.51 13.89 3.68
C ILE A 493 2.00 14.10 3.81
N ARG A 494 1.37 14.90 2.94
CA ARG A 494 -0.11 15.03 2.87
C ARG A 494 -0.79 13.68 2.63
N TYR A 495 -0.17 12.81 1.84
CA TYR A 495 -0.65 11.45 1.65
C TYR A 495 -0.71 10.65 2.95
N ALA A 496 0.24 10.83 3.88
CA ALA A 496 0.18 10.14 5.17
C ALA A 496 -1.10 10.48 5.97
N TRP A 497 -1.56 11.73 5.87
CA TRP A 497 -2.83 12.18 6.46
C TRP A 497 -4.06 11.65 5.71
N TYR A 498 -3.98 11.58 4.38
CA TYR A 498 -5.02 10.95 3.56
C TYR A 498 -5.15 9.45 3.86
N ALA A 499 -4.03 8.74 3.97
CA ALA A 499 -3.99 7.31 4.28
C ALA A 499 -4.58 7.03 5.68
N ALA A 500 -4.34 7.91 6.65
CA ALA A 500 -4.98 7.88 7.97
C ALA A 500 -6.49 8.26 7.94
N LYS A 501 -7.01 8.67 6.77
CA LYS A 501 -8.39 9.16 6.54
C LYS A 501 -8.71 10.43 7.35
N LEU A 502 -7.70 11.26 7.58
CA LEU A 502 -7.80 12.57 8.25
C LEU A 502 -7.69 13.74 7.25
N SER A 503 -7.48 13.43 5.96
CA SER A 503 -7.60 14.35 4.84
C SER A 503 -8.37 13.68 3.69
N LYS A 504 -9.10 14.47 2.90
CA LYS A 504 -9.76 14.00 1.67
C LYS A 504 -8.87 14.15 0.43
N GLU A 505 -7.84 14.99 0.52
CA GLU A 505 -6.98 15.36 -0.61
C GLU A 505 -5.98 14.23 -0.87
N ARG A 506 -6.03 13.64 -2.08
CA ARG A 506 -5.05 12.69 -2.59
C ARG A 506 -4.41 13.26 -3.85
N GLU A 507 -3.26 13.88 -3.69
CA GLU A 507 -2.45 14.35 -4.80
C GLU A 507 -1.45 13.28 -5.24
N ILE A 508 -0.98 13.39 -6.49
CA ILE A 508 0.11 12.55 -6.99
C ILE A 508 1.41 13.05 -6.34
N PHE A 509 2.21 12.13 -5.83
CA PHE A 509 3.49 12.45 -5.21
C PHE A 509 4.54 11.41 -5.61
N TYR A 510 5.80 11.78 -5.44
CA TYR A 510 6.92 10.85 -5.52
C TYR A 510 7.39 10.48 -4.11
N ASN A 511 7.67 9.21 -3.89
CA ASN A 511 8.23 8.72 -2.63
C ASN A 511 9.75 8.84 -2.59
N VAL A 512 10.35 8.51 -1.45
CA VAL A 512 11.81 8.57 -1.24
C VAL A 512 12.60 7.79 -2.28
N ASN A 513 12.16 6.60 -2.68
CA ASN A 513 12.91 5.81 -3.65
C ASN A 513 12.88 6.46 -5.03
N GLU A 514 11.75 7.03 -5.42
CA GLU A 514 11.60 7.69 -6.73
C GLU A 514 12.41 8.99 -6.80
N VAL A 515 12.44 9.78 -5.72
CA VAL A 515 13.18 11.05 -5.69
C VAL A 515 14.67 10.84 -5.46
N CYS A 516 15.03 10.10 -4.39
CA CYS A 516 16.41 10.00 -3.93
C CYS A 516 17.19 8.87 -4.62
N PHE A 517 16.50 7.83 -5.10
CA PHE A 517 17.14 6.61 -5.65
C PHE A 517 16.50 6.14 -6.98
N PRO A 518 16.29 7.03 -7.97
CA PRO A 518 15.67 6.63 -9.23
C PRO A 518 16.56 5.64 -9.99
N THR A 519 15.97 4.80 -10.83
CA THR A 519 16.69 3.71 -11.54
C THR A 519 17.81 4.22 -12.44
N ASN A 520 17.67 5.43 -12.99
CA ASN A 520 18.69 6.07 -13.82
C ASN A 520 19.79 6.78 -13.01
N LEU A 521 19.70 6.82 -11.68
CA LEU A 521 20.71 7.47 -10.82
C LEU A 521 22.11 6.96 -11.13
N LEU A 522 22.27 5.63 -11.21
CA LEU A 522 23.53 4.93 -11.45
C LEU A 522 24.17 5.23 -12.82
N LYS A 523 23.45 5.87 -13.76
CA LYS A 523 24.00 6.30 -15.04
C LYS A 523 24.77 7.62 -14.93
N ASN A 524 24.59 8.35 -13.82
CA ASN A 524 25.23 9.62 -13.55
C ASN A 524 26.37 9.45 -12.55
N ARG A 525 27.24 10.46 -12.48
CA ARG A 525 28.36 10.49 -11.53
C ARG A 525 28.23 11.66 -10.58
N CYS A 526 28.84 11.51 -9.41
CA CYS A 526 29.06 12.64 -8.50
C CYS A 526 30.01 13.65 -9.16
N SER A 527 30.01 14.89 -8.67
CA SER A 527 30.99 15.91 -9.07
C SER A 527 32.46 15.52 -8.82
N CYS A 528 32.72 14.58 -7.90
CA CYS A 528 34.04 14.00 -7.65
C CYS A 528 34.33 12.76 -8.52
N GLU A 529 33.54 12.55 -9.58
CA GLU A 529 33.64 11.46 -10.56
C GLU A 529 33.38 10.04 -10.03
N GLN A 530 33.12 9.90 -8.73
CA GLN A 530 32.70 8.64 -8.10
C GLN A 530 31.27 8.26 -8.46
N SER A 531 30.97 6.96 -8.36
CA SER A 531 29.64 6.40 -8.59
C SER A 531 28.57 7.10 -7.73
N SER A 532 27.46 7.48 -8.37
CA SER A 532 26.33 8.09 -7.68
C SER A 532 25.73 7.14 -6.64
N PHE A 533 25.35 7.69 -5.49
CA PHE A 533 24.65 6.97 -4.43
C PHE A 533 23.23 7.52 -4.21
N ILE A 534 23.07 8.84 -4.24
CA ILE A 534 21.80 9.50 -3.92
C ILE A 534 21.60 10.78 -4.73
N ASN A 535 20.36 11.05 -5.14
CA ASN A 535 19.92 12.37 -5.55
C ASN A 535 19.40 13.13 -4.32
N CYS A 536 20.00 14.29 -4.00
CA CYS A 536 19.57 15.07 -2.85
C CYS A 536 18.19 15.67 -3.08
N ALA A 537 17.22 15.34 -2.23
CA ALA A 537 15.84 15.80 -2.38
C ALA A 537 15.68 17.33 -2.29
N ARG A 538 16.69 18.03 -1.76
CA ARG A 538 16.65 19.49 -1.55
C ARG A 538 17.29 20.26 -2.71
N CYS A 539 18.56 20.01 -3.01
CA CYS A 539 19.26 20.69 -4.11
C CYS A 539 19.18 19.98 -5.46
N GLN A 540 18.61 18.76 -5.52
CA GLN A 540 18.47 17.93 -6.73
C GLN A 540 19.80 17.54 -7.41
N ASN A 541 20.92 17.73 -6.70
CA ASN A 541 22.23 17.30 -7.16
C ASN A 541 22.50 15.84 -6.78
N ILE A 542 23.31 15.18 -7.61
CA ILE A 542 23.70 13.78 -7.45
C ILE A 542 25.02 13.69 -6.68
N PHE A 543 25.06 12.82 -5.67
CA PHE A 543 26.22 12.64 -4.80
C PHE A 543 26.62 11.17 -4.68
N CYS A 544 27.92 10.91 -4.58
CA CYS A 544 28.44 9.64 -4.08
C CYS A 544 28.27 9.58 -2.54
N PHE A 545 28.46 8.39 -1.96
CA PHE A 545 28.27 8.20 -0.52
C PHE A 545 29.20 9.09 0.31
N GLN A 546 30.48 9.23 -0.05
CA GLN A 546 31.44 10.06 0.68
C GLN A 546 31.04 11.54 0.67
N CYS A 547 30.75 12.11 -0.50
CA CYS A 547 30.36 13.51 -0.61
C CYS A 547 29.04 13.81 0.10
N PHE A 548 28.11 12.86 0.11
CA PHE A 548 26.83 13.04 0.78
C PHE A 548 26.93 12.84 2.30
N TYR A 549 27.44 11.69 2.72
CA TYR A 549 27.47 11.25 4.09
C TYR A 549 28.72 11.75 4.81
N ASP A 550 29.93 11.36 4.39
CA ASP A 550 31.17 11.65 5.13
C ASP A 550 31.42 13.16 5.26
N ASN A 551 31.28 13.89 4.15
CA ASN A 551 31.39 15.36 4.12
C ASN A 551 30.18 16.08 4.73
N TYR A 552 29.13 15.34 5.11
CA TYR A 552 27.90 15.86 5.69
C TYR A 552 27.26 16.98 4.84
N HIS A 553 26.85 16.63 3.62
CA HIS A 553 26.24 17.55 2.66
C HIS A 553 25.05 18.33 3.23
N SER A 554 24.23 17.71 4.08
CA SER A 554 23.09 18.34 4.75
C SER A 554 23.46 19.58 5.59
N GLY A 555 24.71 19.71 6.04
CA GLY A 555 25.17 20.89 6.76
C GLY A 555 25.38 22.13 5.89
N SER A 556 25.52 21.96 4.57
CA SER A 556 25.77 23.04 3.61
C SER A 556 24.67 23.17 2.54
N CYS A 557 23.70 22.26 2.51
CA CYS A 557 22.59 22.27 1.58
C CYS A 557 21.43 23.09 2.16
N ILE A 558 21.13 24.23 1.55
CA ILE A 558 20.05 25.13 2.00
C ILE A 558 18.70 24.69 1.44
#